data_AF-A0A5N5P0M8-F1
#
_entry.id   AF-A0A5N5P0M8-F1
#
_cell.length_a   1.000
_cell.length_b   1.000
_cell.length_c   1.000
_cell.angle_alpha   90.00
_cell.angle_beta   90.00
_cell.angle_gamma   90.00
#
_symmetry.space_group_name_H-M   'P 1'
#
loop_
_entity.id
_entity.type
_entity.pdbx_description
1 polymer ?
#
loop_
_entity_poly.entity_id
_entity_poly.type
_entity_poly.pdbx_seq_one_letter_code
_entity_poly.pdbx_strand_id
1 'polypeptide(L)'
;MVAIFSTCDEDSEKRSTLAQDLSDLTGEGNIETMLSVEMGLKELASLKVEDAIVLALAQQRRANSLRLSISDVKSPGDPKYMEAFELSPEESEDVLFKEAWLTYFWRRAKAHGIEEDTAKERFQFWISRSAHSPSSHDAVDVEQGLSELRKLGIEHRLWEASRKEIHQDS
;
A
#
# COMPACT_ATOMS: atom_id res chain seq x y z
N MET A 1 62.97 -9.78 -15.12
CA MET A 1 61.64 -9.73 -14.52
C MET A 1 60.64 -9.31 -15.60
N VAL A 2 60.12 -10.27 -16.38
CA VAL A 2 58.90 -10.06 -17.19
C VAL A 2 58.20 -11.42 -17.28
N ALA A 3 57.01 -11.48 -16.70
CA ALA A 3 55.91 -12.29 -17.20
C ALA A 3 54.63 -11.56 -16.74
N ILE A 4 54.08 -10.79 -17.66
CA ILE A 4 52.73 -10.23 -17.62
C ILE A 4 51.81 -11.36 -18.09
N PHE A 5 50.80 -11.73 -17.31
CA PHE A 5 49.41 -11.94 -17.76
C PHE A 5 48.56 -12.45 -16.58
N SER A 6 47.63 -11.62 -16.09
CA SER A 6 46.32 -12.08 -15.58
C SER A 6 45.50 -10.86 -15.14
N THR A 7 44.99 -10.07 -16.09
CA THR A 7 43.89 -9.12 -15.85
C THR A 7 43.07 -9.01 -17.14
N CYS A 8 42.37 -10.06 -17.53
CA CYS A 8 41.42 -9.98 -18.66
C CYS A 8 39.99 -10.40 -18.34
N ASP A 9 39.65 -10.84 -17.13
CA ASP A 9 38.26 -11.25 -16.81
C ASP A 9 37.43 -10.19 -16.07
N GLU A 10 38.04 -9.25 -15.34
CA GLU A 10 37.26 -8.30 -14.51
C GLU A 10 36.64 -7.11 -15.26
N ASP A 11 37.15 -6.74 -16.44
CA ASP A 11 36.62 -5.61 -17.21
C ASP A 11 35.39 -5.97 -18.06
N SER A 12 35.17 -7.26 -18.32
CA SER A 12 34.02 -7.75 -19.10
C SER A 12 32.73 -7.73 -18.26
N GLU A 13 32.79 -8.16 -17.00
CA GLU A 13 31.63 -8.14 -16.09
C GLU A 13 31.20 -6.72 -15.71
N LYS A 14 32.15 -5.79 -15.58
CA LYS A 14 31.86 -4.38 -15.29
C LYS A 14 31.15 -3.68 -16.45
N ARG A 15 31.43 -4.08 -17.69
CA ARG A 15 30.72 -3.56 -18.88
C ARG A 15 29.32 -4.14 -19.04
N SER A 16 29.10 -5.41 -18.70
CA SER A 16 27.75 -5.99 -18.76
C SER A 16 26.84 -5.41 -17.68
N THR A 17 27.35 -5.20 -16.47
CA THR A 17 26.61 -4.52 -15.39
C THR A 17 26.34 -3.05 -15.70
N LEU A 18 27.31 -2.30 -16.24
CA LEU A 18 27.08 -0.91 -16.68
C LEU A 18 26.08 -0.82 -17.84
N ALA A 19 26.06 -1.79 -18.76
CA ALA A 19 25.08 -1.85 -19.85
C ALA A 19 23.68 -2.20 -19.32
N GLN A 20 23.59 -3.03 -18.28
CA GLN A 20 22.35 -3.35 -17.58
C GLN A 20 21.80 -2.12 -16.84
N ASP A 21 22.65 -1.44 -16.07
CA ASP A 21 22.33 -0.19 -15.33
C ASP A 21 21.93 0.95 -16.27
N LEU A 22 22.58 1.09 -17.44
CA LEU A 22 22.20 2.09 -18.44
C LEU A 22 20.84 1.81 -19.11
N SER A 23 20.44 0.54 -19.22
CA SER A 23 19.12 0.17 -19.74
C SER A 23 17.99 0.52 -18.75
N ASP A 24 18.29 0.48 -17.44
CA ASP A 24 17.34 0.83 -16.39
C ASP A 24 17.12 2.35 -16.25
N LEU A 25 18.12 3.17 -16.59
CA LEU A 25 18.03 4.64 -16.50
C LEU A 25 17.24 5.29 -17.65
N THR A 26 17.08 4.63 -18.79
CA THR A 26 16.46 5.22 -19.99
C THR A 26 14.94 5.03 -20.05
N GLY A 27 14.35 4.32 -19.08
CA GLY A 27 12.92 3.99 -19.08
C GLY A 27 12.48 3.07 -20.23
N GLU A 28 13.43 2.53 -21.00
CA GLU A 28 13.26 1.46 -21.99
C GLU A 28 13.47 0.09 -21.33
N GLY A 29 12.85 -0.16 -20.17
CA GLY A 29 12.79 -1.51 -19.64
C GLY A 29 12.06 -2.41 -20.63
N ASN A 30 12.78 -3.34 -21.26
CA ASN A 30 12.33 -4.36 -22.22
C ASN A 30 10.86 -4.19 -22.69
N ILE A 31 10.67 -3.65 -23.90
CA ILE A 31 9.34 -3.37 -24.48
C ILE A 31 8.40 -4.58 -24.38
N GLU A 32 8.93 -5.80 -24.48
CA GLU A 32 8.17 -7.04 -24.32
C GLU A 32 7.59 -7.21 -22.90
N THR A 33 8.34 -6.82 -21.86
CA THR A 33 7.88 -6.80 -20.47
C THR A 33 6.76 -5.78 -20.30
N MET A 34 6.87 -4.57 -20.87
CA MET A 34 5.82 -3.55 -20.79
C MET A 34 4.54 -4.00 -21.51
N LEU A 35 4.67 -4.58 -22.70
CA LEU A 35 3.53 -5.13 -23.46
C LEU A 35 2.87 -6.31 -22.73
N SER A 36 3.66 -7.18 -22.09
CA SER A 36 3.14 -8.28 -21.27
C SER A 36 2.34 -7.77 -20.07
N VAL A 37 2.83 -6.72 -19.40
CA VAL A 37 2.10 -6.05 -18.31
C VAL A 37 0.81 -5.43 -18.84
N GLU A 38 0.84 -4.71 -19.97
CA GLU A 38 -0.36 -4.10 -20.55
C GLU A 38 -1.41 -5.16 -20.93
N MET A 39 -0.97 -6.28 -21.51
CA MET A 39 -1.85 -7.39 -21.86
C MET A 39 -2.45 -8.03 -20.61
N GLY A 40 -1.65 -8.29 -19.58
CA GLY A 40 -2.12 -8.79 -18.30
C GLY A 40 -3.14 -7.87 -17.64
N LEU A 41 -2.89 -6.56 -17.62
CA LEU A 41 -3.84 -5.58 -17.08
C LEU A 41 -5.16 -5.55 -17.88
N LYS A 42 -5.11 -5.64 -19.21
CA LYS A 42 -6.30 -5.73 -20.06
C LYS A 42 -7.09 -7.02 -19.81
N GLU A 43 -6.41 -8.14 -19.62
CA GLU A 43 -7.05 -9.42 -19.28
C GLU A 43 -7.74 -9.35 -17.91
N LEU A 44 -7.07 -8.81 -16.89
CA LEU A 44 -7.66 -8.60 -15.56
C LEU A 44 -8.93 -7.71 -15.62
N ALA A 45 -8.89 -6.64 -16.43
CA ALA A 45 -10.03 -5.76 -16.65
C ALA A 45 -11.16 -6.46 -17.43
N SER A 46 -10.83 -7.22 -18.48
CA SER A 46 -11.79 -8.01 -19.28
C SER A 46 -12.51 -9.06 -18.44
N LEU A 47 -11.76 -9.75 -17.58
CA LEU A 47 -12.28 -10.74 -16.63
C LEU A 47 -12.98 -10.11 -15.42
N LYS A 48 -12.96 -8.78 -15.29
CA LYS A 48 -13.55 -8.03 -14.17
C LYS A 48 -13.14 -8.58 -12.81
N VAL A 49 -11.84 -8.88 -12.68
CA VAL A 49 -11.29 -9.46 -11.45
C VAL A 49 -11.56 -8.55 -10.24
N GLU A 50 -11.53 -7.23 -10.43
CA GLU A 50 -11.88 -6.27 -9.39
C GLU A 50 -13.31 -6.46 -8.87
N ASP A 51 -14.31 -6.51 -9.75
CA ASP A 51 -15.72 -6.74 -9.37
C ASP A 51 -15.89 -8.06 -8.60
N ALA A 52 -15.21 -9.12 -9.06
CA ALA A 52 -15.25 -10.43 -8.42
C ALA A 52 -14.62 -10.41 -7.01
N ILE A 53 -13.48 -9.74 -6.85
CA ILE A 53 -12.83 -9.53 -5.54
C ILE A 53 -13.73 -8.71 -4.62
N VAL A 54 -14.29 -7.60 -5.11
CA VAL A 54 -15.21 -6.75 -4.34
C VAL A 54 -16.42 -7.56 -3.85
N LEU A 55 -17.01 -8.39 -4.72
CA LEU A 55 -18.12 -9.28 -4.36
C LEU A 55 -17.71 -10.33 -3.33
N ALA A 56 -16.57 -11.00 -3.52
CA ALA A 56 -16.07 -12.01 -2.59
C ALA A 56 -15.78 -11.41 -1.20
N LEU A 57 -15.12 -10.25 -1.15
CA LEU A 57 -14.85 -9.55 0.11
C LEU A 57 -16.14 -9.05 0.77
N ALA A 58 -17.12 -8.57 0.00
CA ALA A 58 -18.43 -8.19 0.55
C ALA A 58 -19.18 -9.40 1.15
N GLN A 59 -19.06 -10.58 0.54
CA GLN A 59 -19.59 -11.83 1.08
C GLN A 59 -18.87 -12.24 2.37
N GLN A 60 -17.54 -12.16 2.40
CA GLN A 60 -16.75 -12.47 3.59
C GLN A 60 -17.09 -11.53 4.75
N ARG A 61 -17.23 -10.22 4.52
CA ARG A 61 -17.71 -9.26 5.53
C ARG A 61 -19.08 -9.65 6.10
N ARG A 62 -20.02 -10.05 5.23
CA ARG A 62 -21.33 -10.57 5.67
C ARG A 62 -21.21 -11.85 6.48
N ALA A 63 -20.35 -12.77 6.08
CA ALA A 63 -20.12 -14.03 6.80
C ALA A 63 -19.50 -13.78 8.19
N ASN A 64 -18.55 -12.85 8.31
CA ASN A 64 -17.94 -12.46 9.58
C ASN A 64 -18.97 -11.76 10.50
N SER A 65 -19.79 -10.87 9.95
CA SER A 65 -20.91 -10.25 10.69
C SER A 65 -21.94 -11.29 11.18
N LEU A 66 -22.27 -12.28 10.35
CA LEU A 66 -23.18 -13.36 10.73
C LEU A 66 -22.57 -14.27 11.81
N ARG A 67 -21.26 -14.57 11.74
CA ARG A 67 -20.56 -15.34 12.79
C ARG A 67 -20.64 -14.66 14.16
N LEU A 68 -20.42 -13.35 14.20
CA LEU A 68 -20.57 -12.53 15.41
C LEU A 68 -22.01 -12.58 15.94
N SER A 69 -23.01 -12.49 15.05
CA SER A 69 -24.42 -12.57 15.45
C SER A 69 -24.85 -13.94 16.00
N ILE A 70 -24.19 -15.03 15.56
CA ILE A 70 -24.50 -16.40 15.99
C ILE A 70 -23.83 -16.73 17.34
N SER A 71 -22.63 -16.17 17.61
CA SER A 71 -22.01 -16.27 18.94
C SER A 71 -22.83 -15.57 20.05
N ASP A 72 -23.59 -14.54 19.70
CA ASP A 72 -24.40 -13.75 20.66
C ASP A 72 -25.75 -14.39 21.06
N VAL A 73 -26.14 -15.56 20.53
CA VAL A 73 -27.48 -16.16 20.76
C VAL A 73 -27.49 -17.27 21.83
N LYS A 74 -26.46 -17.41 22.67
CA LYS A 74 -26.51 -18.34 23.83
C LYS A 74 -26.16 -17.69 25.17
N SER A 75 -27.17 -17.09 25.80
CA SER A 75 -27.60 -17.27 27.21
C SER A 75 -28.22 -15.97 27.75
N PRO A 76 -29.51 -15.95 28.15
CA PRO A 76 -30.09 -14.79 28.82
C PRO A 76 -29.68 -14.83 30.31
N GLY A 77 -28.55 -14.23 30.69
CA GLY A 77 -28.15 -14.27 32.10
C GLY A 77 -26.86 -13.60 32.58
N ASP A 78 -26.05 -12.93 31.75
CA ASP A 78 -24.76 -12.37 32.23
C ASP A 78 -24.56 -10.88 31.87
N PRO A 79 -23.88 -10.08 32.73
CA PRO A 79 -23.63 -8.65 32.52
C PRO A 79 -22.47 -8.42 31.53
N LYS A 80 -22.55 -9.04 30.35
CA LYS A 80 -21.54 -8.95 29.28
C LYS A 80 -22.11 -8.25 28.04
N TYR A 81 -22.57 -7.02 28.22
CA TYR A 81 -22.80 -6.10 27.09
C TYR A 81 -21.54 -5.28 26.72
N MET A 82 -20.37 -5.66 27.24
CA MET A 82 -19.10 -4.96 27.00
C MET A 82 -18.27 -5.52 25.84
N GLU A 83 -18.63 -6.67 25.25
CA GLU A 83 -17.84 -7.30 24.18
C GLU A 83 -18.02 -6.61 22.81
N ALA A 84 -19.07 -5.81 22.64
CA ALA A 84 -19.34 -5.06 21.40
C ALA A 84 -18.43 -3.83 21.19
N PHE A 85 -17.53 -3.52 22.13
CA PHE A 85 -16.65 -2.34 22.06
C PHE A 85 -15.17 -2.69 21.89
N GLU A 86 -14.79 -3.96 22.03
CA GLU A 86 -13.42 -4.44 21.93
C GLU A 86 -13.19 -5.04 20.54
N LEU A 87 -12.18 -4.54 19.82
CA LEU A 87 -11.84 -5.03 18.48
C LEU A 87 -11.36 -6.48 18.56
N SER A 88 -11.78 -7.32 17.62
CA SER A 88 -11.16 -8.64 17.46
C SER A 88 -9.69 -8.50 17.08
N PRO A 89 -8.85 -9.53 17.30
CA PRO A 89 -7.43 -9.49 16.92
C PRO A 89 -7.23 -9.17 15.43
N GLU A 90 -8.06 -9.75 14.55
CA GLU A 90 -8.02 -9.49 13.11
C GLU A 90 -8.36 -8.04 12.77
N GLU A 91 -9.40 -7.47 13.41
CA GLU A 91 -9.75 -6.06 13.23
C GLU A 91 -8.66 -5.14 13.79
N SER A 92 -8.05 -5.50 14.92
CA SER A 92 -6.97 -4.72 15.51
C SER A 92 -5.75 -4.64 14.60
N GLU A 93 -5.38 -5.75 13.95
CA GLU A 93 -4.30 -5.80 12.97
C GLU A 93 -4.62 -4.98 11.72
N ASP A 94 -5.86 -5.08 11.20
CA ASP A 94 -6.32 -4.31 10.06
C ASP A 94 -6.30 -2.80 10.34
N VAL A 95 -6.73 -2.37 11.54
CA VAL A 95 -6.67 -0.96 11.94
C VAL A 95 -5.22 -0.48 11.99
N LEU A 96 -4.32 -1.20 12.65
CA LEU A 96 -2.89 -0.84 12.73
C LEU A 96 -2.25 -0.76 11.34
N PHE A 97 -2.58 -1.70 10.46
CA PHE A 97 -2.10 -1.68 9.09
C PHE A 97 -2.59 -0.44 8.33
N LYS A 98 -3.87 -0.08 8.47
CA LYS A 98 -4.44 1.12 7.86
C LYS A 98 -3.86 2.41 8.44
N GLU A 99 -3.57 2.48 9.74
CA GLU A 99 -2.87 3.62 10.34
C GLU A 99 -1.46 3.78 9.80
N ALA A 100 -0.72 2.68 9.67
CA ALA A 100 0.61 2.69 9.06
C ALA A 100 0.56 3.14 7.59
N TRP A 101 -0.43 2.67 6.85
CA TRP A 101 -0.69 3.08 5.46
C TRP A 101 -0.98 4.58 5.37
N LEU A 102 -1.90 5.10 6.18
CA LEU A 102 -2.23 6.52 6.25
C LEU A 102 -0.98 7.35 6.58
N THR A 103 -0.22 6.94 7.59
CA THR A 103 1.04 7.58 7.97
C THR A 103 2.02 7.64 6.80
N TYR A 104 2.19 6.55 6.06
CA TYR A 104 3.07 6.48 4.90
C TYR A 104 2.62 7.44 3.79
N PHE A 105 1.35 7.39 3.39
CA PHE A 105 0.83 8.21 2.30
C PHE A 105 0.90 9.70 2.63
N TRP A 106 0.53 10.10 3.85
CA TRP A 106 0.62 11.50 4.26
C TRP A 106 2.06 12.00 4.39
N ARG A 107 2.97 11.16 4.89
CA ARG A 107 4.42 11.48 4.90
C ARG A 107 4.93 11.73 3.49
N ARG A 108 4.56 10.86 2.55
CA ARG A 108 5.00 10.94 1.16
C ARG A 108 4.37 12.14 0.46
N ALA A 109 3.07 12.37 0.65
CA ALA A 109 2.39 13.55 0.11
C ALA A 109 3.07 14.84 0.56
N LYS A 110 3.40 14.95 1.86
CA LYS A 110 4.17 16.06 2.41
C LYS A 110 5.54 16.21 1.73
N ALA A 111 6.28 15.11 1.51
CA ALA A 111 7.60 15.15 0.90
C ALA A 111 7.58 15.68 -0.56
N HIS A 112 6.53 15.37 -1.32
CA HIS A 112 6.35 15.88 -2.69
C HIS A 112 5.53 17.19 -2.75
N GLY A 113 5.25 17.85 -1.61
CA GLY A 113 4.48 19.10 -1.57
C GLY A 113 3.01 18.97 -2.00
N ILE A 114 2.44 17.77 -1.95
CA ILE A 114 1.04 17.49 -2.30
C ILE A 114 0.17 17.76 -1.07
N GLU A 115 -0.78 18.70 -1.19
CA GLU A 115 -1.65 19.11 -0.08
C GLU A 115 -0.85 19.45 1.18
N GLU A 116 0.25 20.21 1.07
CA GLU A 116 1.32 20.30 2.08
C GLU A 116 0.81 20.56 3.52
N ASP A 117 -0.09 21.54 3.70
CA ASP A 117 -0.66 21.87 5.00
C ASP A 117 -1.48 20.70 5.57
N THR A 118 -2.42 20.17 4.78
CA THR A 118 -3.23 19.01 5.13
C THR A 118 -2.37 17.79 5.42
N ALA A 119 -1.38 17.50 4.56
CA ALA A 119 -0.50 16.36 4.68
C ALA A 119 0.37 16.45 5.93
N LYS A 120 0.84 17.65 6.29
CA LYS A 120 1.57 17.90 7.54
C LYS A 120 0.69 17.63 8.76
N GLU A 121 -0.54 18.15 8.78
CA GLU A 121 -1.49 17.93 9.86
C GLU A 121 -1.84 16.44 10.02
N ARG A 122 -2.23 15.78 8.92
CA ARG A 122 -2.60 14.36 8.93
C ARG A 122 -1.42 13.46 9.28
N PHE A 123 -0.22 13.75 8.78
CA PHE A 123 0.97 12.99 9.16
C PHE A 123 1.26 13.07 10.66
N GLN A 124 1.12 14.25 11.27
CA GLN A 124 1.31 14.41 12.72
C GLN A 124 0.19 13.74 13.52
N PHE A 125 -1.05 13.79 13.03
CA PHE A 125 -2.17 13.10 13.65
C PHE A 125 -1.92 11.58 13.74
N TRP A 126 -1.60 10.93 12.62
CA TRP A 126 -1.44 9.46 12.59
C TRP A 126 -0.19 8.97 13.33
N ILE A 127 0.94 9.70 13.27
CA ILE A 127 2.15 9.31 14.02
C ILE A 127 1.95 9.41 15.55
N SER A 128 1.05 10.29 16.02
CA SER A 128 0.78 10.42 17.45
C SER A 128 -0.05 9.27 18.03
N ARG A 129 -0.78 8.53 17.19
CA ARG A 129 -1.67 7.42 17.59
C ARG A 129 -1.01 6.06 17.55
N SER A 130 -0.03 5.84 16.66
CA SER A 130 0.57 4.52 16.36
C SER A 130 1.33 3.84 17.53
N ALA A 131 1.29 4.40 18.74
CA ALA A 131 1.95 3.89 19.94
C ALA A 131 1.01 3.11 20.89
N HIS A 132 -0.30 3.06 20.60
CA HIS A 132 -1.29 2.47 21.50
C HIS A 132 -2.05 1.34 20.79
N SER A 133 -2.66 0.44 21.58
CA SER A 133 -3.57 -0.56 21.05
C SER A 133 -4.81 0.13 20.44
N PRO A 134 -5.23 -0.27 19.23
CA PRO A 134 -6.34 0.39 18.55
C PRO A 134 -7.66 0.12 19.27
N SER A 135 -8.47 1.16 19.36
CA SER A 135 -9.82 1.15 19.89
C SER A 135 -10.86 1.12 18.77
N SER A 136 -12.12 0.86 19.12
CA SER A 136 -13.24 0.94 18.17
C SER A 136 -13.41 2.32 17.53
N HIS A 137 -12.96 3.41 18.17
CA HIS A 137 -12.96 4.74 17.54
C HIS A 137 -11.88 4.86 16.46
N ASP A 138 -10.69 4.30 16.71
CA ASP A 138 -9.59 4.27 15.73
C ASP A 138 -10.04 3.55 14.44
N ALA A 139 -10.83 2.48 14.57
CA ALA A 139 -11.42 1.77 13.43
C ALA A 139 -12.30 2.65 12.53
N VAL A 140 -13.05 3.59 13.11
CA VAL A 140 -13.86 4.55 12.34
C VAL A 140 -12.96 5.62 11.71
N ASP A 141 -11.98 6.10 12.46
CA ASP A 141 -11.10 7.19 12.02
C ASP A 141 -10.22 6.74 10.85
N VAL A 142 -9.73 5.49 10.84
CA VAL A 142 -8.94 4.97 9.70
C VAL A 142 -9.78 4.90 8.43
N GLU A 143 -11.05 4.51 8.53
CA GLU A 143 -11.96 4.48 7.37
C GLU A 143 -12.23 5.89 6.82
N GLN A 144 -12.37 6.87 7.73
CA GLN A 144 -12.48 8.28 7.35
C GLN A 144 -11.20 8.78 6.68
N GLY A 145 -10.04 8.47 7.25
CA GLY A 145 -8.73 8.86 6.70
C GLY A 145 -8.48 8.28 5.31
N LEU A 146 -8.82 7.00 5.09
CA LEU A 146 -8.70 6.36 3.77
C LEU A 146 -9.67 6.99 2.75
N SER A 147 -10.87 7.35 3.19
CA SER A 147 -11.84 8.03 2.34
C SER A 147 -11.38 9.44 1.95
N GLU A 148 -10.71 10.15 2.85
CA GLU A 148 -10.08 11.45 2.58
C GLU A 148 -8.93 11.32 1.56
N LEU A 149 -8.03 10.34 1.74
CA LEU A 149 -6.95 10.05 0.76
C LEU A 149 -7.52 9.84 -0.64
N ARG A 150 -8.58 9.03 -0.78
CA ARG A 150 -9.27 8.79 -2.05
C ARG A 150 -9.90 10.06 -2.61
N LYS A 151 -10.61 10.83 -1.76
CA LYS A 151 -11.30 12.06 -2.18
C LYS A 151 -10.32 13.10 -2.73
N LEU A 152 -9.14 13.20 -2.14
CA LEU A 152 -8.08 14.12 -2.56
C LEU A 152 -7.21 13.56 -3.70
N GLY A 153 -7.44 12.30 -4.12
CA GLY A 153 -6.68 11.64 -5.18
C GLY A 153 -5.18 11.54 -4.86
N ILE A 154 -4.82 11.42 -3.58
CA ILE A 154 -3.42 11.48 -3.12
C ILE A 154 -2.57 10.39 -3.78
N GLU A 155 -3.10 9.18 -3.91
CA GLU A 155 -2.40 8.05 -4.55
C GLU A 155 -2.03 8.35 -6.00
N HIS A 156 -2.98 8.88 -6.77
CA HIS A 156 -2.75 9.24 -8.17
C HIS A 156 -1.73 10.36 -8.30
N ARG A 157 -1.85 11.41 -7.50
CA ARG A 157 -0.91 12.55 -7.50
C ARG A 157 0.50 12.13 -7.10
N LEU A 158 0.62 11.22 -6.13
CA LEU A 158 1.90 10.63 -5.73
C LEU A 158 2.50 9.76 -6.84
N TRP A 159 1.68 8.98 -7.53
CA TRP A 159 2.12 8.21 -8.68
C TRP A 159 2.64 9.13 -9.80
N GLU A 160 1.93 10.21 -10.11
CA GLU A 160 2.39 11.21 -11.09
C GLU A 160 3.70 11.89 -10.68
N ALA A 161 3.82 12.28 -9.39
CA ALA A 161 5.03 12.88 -8.85
C ALA A 161 6.23 11.91 -8.95
N SER A 162 6.02 10.63 -8.60
CA SER A 162 7.05 9.59 -8.68
C SER A 162 7.56 9.37 -10.10
N ARG A 163 6.74 9.59 -11.14
CA ARG A 163 7.18 9.49 -12.54
C ARG A 163 7.97 10.71 -13.01
N LYS A 164 7.71 11.90 -12.46
CA LYS A 164 8.43 13.13 -12.81
C LYS A 164 9.87 13.11 -12.30
N GLU A 165 10.12 12.48 -11.15
CA GLU A 165 11.47 12.34 -10.57
C GLU A 165 12.39 11.51 -11.47
N ILE A 166 11.88 10.42 -12.06
CA ILE A 166 12.65 9.56 -12.98
C ILE A 166 13.12 10.33 -14.23
N HIS A 167 12.36 11.35 -14.67
CA HIS A 167 12.71 12.15 -15.83
C HIS A 167 13.65 13.33 -15.51
N GLN A 168 13.81 13.71 -14.24
CA GLN A 168 14.71 14.80 -13.82
C GLN A 168 16.12 14.32 -13.48
N ASP A 169 16.29 13.04 -13.18
CA ASP A 169 17.57 12.42 -12.86
C ASP A 169 18.30 11.82 -14.10
N SER A 170 17.84 12.13 -15.32
CA SER A 170 18.51 11.83 -16.61
C SER A 170 19.02 13.10 -17.29
#